data_AF-A0A967F8H4-F1
#
_entry.id   AF-A0A967F8H4-F1
#
_cell.length_a   1.000
_cell.length_b   1.000
_cell.length_c   1.000
_cell.angle_alpha   90.00
_cell.angle_beta   90.00
_cell.angle_gamma   90.00
#
_symmetry.space_group_name_H-M   'P 1'
#
loop_
_entity.id
_entity.type
_entity.pdbx_description
1 polymer ?
#
loop_
_entity_poly.entity_id
_entity_poly.type
_entity_poly.pdbx_seq_one_letter_code
_entity_poly.pdbx_strand_id
1 'polypeptide(L)'
;MHDLASLLAGGIHGPAITPNRAGESLMIQRALLPLDHKEHMPPKGRVQLTEAELDTIRWWINQGAAERMPLGRDLPSDGAIAFMEKELGFPFAPPKLDMLSWDDVVRLSASLHQSSGLRIRRVSLDSAALDVFLEPATDSVDALVAELEPIKANITLLDLGQTTFSEATLERIGTFLNLEQLRLHETPVTDQGILHLQNLRKLGKLNLYGTDITDAALDALRKLPSLRQVNTWGTQVSYEAAENFMASMVDKDKQLKLQEKIREFQAQLESLGVEVVGAKKELAELLEAFEADPDK
;
A
#
# COMPACT_ATOMS: atom_id res chain seq x y z
N MET A 1 14.47 -20.76 -29.19
CA MET A 1 13.20 -20.81 -28.42
C MET A 1 13.17 -19.53 -27.60
N HIS A 2 12.72 -18.43 -28.19
CA HIS A 2 12.97 -17.08 -27.64
C HIS A 2 11.76 -16.14 -27.73
N ASP A 3 10.55 -16.67 -27.65
CA ASP A 3 9.35 -15.87 -27.48
C ASP A 3 8.42 -16.50 -26.44
N LEU A 4 7.54 -15.68 -25.87
CA LEU A 4 6.58 -16.10 -24.87
C LEU A 4 5.66 -17.20 -25.40
N ALA A 5 5.28 -17.13 -26.68
CA ALA A 5 4.45 -18.12 -27.34
C ALA A 5 5.06 -19.53 -27.29
N SER A 6 6.37 -19.66 -27.51
CA SER A 6 7.09 -20.93 -27.42
C SER A 6 7.13 -21.47 -25.98
N LEU A 7 7.25 -20.59 -24.98
CA LEU A 7 7.26 -20.98 -23.57
C LEU A 7 5.88 -21.49 -23.11
N LEU A 8 4.81 -20.86 -23.61
CA LEU A 8 3.42 -21.27 -23.37
C LEU A 8 3.03 -22.54 -24.13
N ALA A 9 3.51 -22.70 -25.38
CA ALA A 9 3.25 -23.90 -26.18
C ALA A 9 3.99 -25.12 -25.61
N GLY A 10 5.19 -24.92 -25.06
CA GLY A 10 5.97 -25.98 -24.44
C GLY A 10 6.67 -26.92 -25.41
N GLY A 11 7.21 -27.99 -24.85
CA GLY A 11 7.86 -29.07 -25.59
C GLY A 11 7.26 -30.43 -25.27
N ILE A 12 8.03 -31.50 -25.49
CA ILE A 12 7.61 -32.90 -25.30
C ILE A 12 7.15 -33.19 -23.85
N HIS A 13 7.64 -32.40 -22.89
CA HIS A 13 7.32 -32.55 -21.46
C HIS A 13 6.17 -31.64 -21.00
N GLY A 14 5.61 -30.81 -21.88
CA GLY A 14 4.57 -29.82 -21.57
C GLY A 14 5.05 -28.37 -21.63
N PRO A 15 4.18 -27.42 -21.27
CA PRO A 15 4.47 -25.97 -21.26
C PRO A 15 5.54 -25.63 -20.23
N ALA A 16 6.47 -24.74 -20.62
CA ALA A 16 7.45 -24.21 -19.68
C ALA A 16 6.77 -23.29 -18.66
N ILE A 17 5.75 -22.55 -19.10
CA ILE A 17 4.93 -21.65 -18.30
C ILE A 17 3.46 -22.02 -18.47
N THR A 18 2.78 -22.22 -17.35
CA THR A 18 1.32 -22.43 -17.28
C THR A 18 0.69 -21.19 -16.64
N PRO A 19 0.02 -20.31 -17.43
CA PRO A 19 -0.60 -19.10 -16.90
C PRO A 19 -1.53 -19.37 -15.72
N ASN A 20 -1.51 -18.49 -14.73
CA ASN A 20 -2.25 -18.57 -13.47
C ASN A 20 -1.87 -19.75 -12.57
N ARG A 21 -0.85 -20.54 -12.93
CA ARG A 21 -0.42 -21.73 -12.18
C ARG A 21 1.10 -21.83 -12.14
N ALA A 22 1.73 -20.92 -11.40
CA ALA A 22 3.19 -20.89 -11.25
C ALA A 22 3.75 -22.21 -10.70
N GLY A 23 3.08 -22.84 -9.73
CA GLY A 23 3.50 -24.12 -9.15
C GLY A 23 3.44 -25.32 -10.12
N GLU A 24 2.61 -25.24 -11.16
CA GLU A 24 2.49 -26.26 -12.21
C GLU A 24 3.41 -25.96 -13.43
N SER A 25 4.07 -24.81 -13.43
CA SER A 25 4.94 -24.41 -14.53
C SER A 25 6.28 -25.15 -14.44
N LEU A 26 6.67 -25.88 -15.50
CA LEU A 26 7.91 -26.66 -15.52
C LEU A 26 9.15 -25.81 -15.25
N MET A 27 9.15 -24.54 -15.70
CA MET A 27 10.23 -23.60 -15.41
C MET A 27 10.44 -23.41 -13.90
N ILE A 28 9.35 -23.25 -13.15
CA ILE A 28 9.40 -23.08 -11.70
C ILE A 28 9.77 -24.38 -11.01
N GLN A 29 9.13 -25.50 -11.39
CA GLN A 29 9.41 -26.80 -10.78
C GLN A 29 10.88 -27.18 -10.92
N ARG A 30 11.47 -27.00 -12.11
CA ARG A 30 12.86 -27.34 -12.39
C ARG A 30 13.87 -26.44 -11.67
N ALA A 31 13.51 -25.19 -11.39
CA ALA A 31 14.36 -24.28 -10.64
C ALA A 31 14.40 -24.58 -9.14
N LEU A 32 13.42 -25.32 -8.62
CA LEU A 32 13.30 -25.69 -7.21
C LEU A 32 13.81 -27.11 -6.92
N LEU A 33 14.25 -27.84 -7.95
CA LEU A 33 14.81 -29.17 -7.74
C LEU A 33 16.14 -29.07 -6.97
N PRO A 34 16.56 -30.14 -6.30
CA PRO A 34 17.91 -30.22 -5.76
C PRO A 34 18.97 -29.96 -6.85
N LEU A 35 20.04 -29.23 -6.53
CA LEU A 35 21.09 -28.81 -7.48
C LEU A 35 21.79 -29.97 -8.20
N ASP A 36 21.75 -31.17 -7.64
CA ASP A 36 22.30 -32.41 -8.19
C ASP A 36 21.30 -33.20 -9.04
N HIS A 37 20.03 -32.78 -9.07
CA HIS A 37 19.00 -33.41 -9.88
C HIS A 37 19.23 -33.15 -11.38
N LYS A 38 19.07 -34.18 -12.21
CA LYS A 38 19.36 -34.13 -13.66
C LYS A 38 18.53 -33.09 -14.42
N GLU A 39 17.30 -32.85 -13.96
CA GLU A 39 16.39 -31.87 -14.56
C GLU A 39 16.44 -30.50 -13.89
N HIS A 40 17.32 -30.30 -12.91
CA HIS A 40 17.51 -28.99 -12.28
C HIS A 40 17.96 -27.96 -13.30
N MET A 41 17.27 -26.82 -13.33
CA MET A 41 17.55 -25.73 -14.26
C MET A 41 17.52 -24.40 -13.51
N PRO A 42 18.58 -23.57 -13.55
CA PRO A 42 19.80 -23.74 -14.36
C PRO A 42 20.74 -24.85 -13.85
N PRO A 43 21.46 -25.59 -14.73
CA PRO A 43 22.34 -26.68 -14.29
C PRO A 43 23.43 -26.24 -13.31
N LYS A 44 23.94 -27.18 -12.51
CA LYS A 44 25.07 -26.95 -11.60
C LYS A 44 26.26 -26.30 -12.32
N GLY A 45 26.81 -25.24 -11.74
CA GLY A 45 27.92 -24.46 -12.31
C GLY A 45 27.49 -23.32 -13.24
N ARG A 46 26.19 -23.16 -13.50
CA ARG A 46 25.60 -21.94 -14.08
C ARG A 46 25.08 -21.01 -12.98
N VAL A 47 24.91 -19.75 -13.33
CA VAL A 47 24.25 -18.76 -12.47
C VAL A 47 22.83 -19.24 -12.21
N GLN A 48 22.49 -19.38 -10.92
CA GLN A 48 21.18 -19.80 -10.46
C GLN A 48 20.27 -18.59 -10.30
N LEU A 49 18.96 -18.83 -10.36
CA LEU A 49 17.99 -17.80 -10.00
C LEU A 49 18.05 -17.53 -8.50
N THR A 50 18.04 -16.26 -8.14
CA THR A 50 17.83 -15.79 -6.77
C THR A 50 16.38 -15.98 -6.36
N GLU A 51 16.12 -15.98 -5.06
CA GLU A 51 14.75 -16.01 -4.52
C GLU A 51 13.90 -14.84 -5.04
N ALA A 52 14.49 -13.64 -5.17
CA ALA A 52 13.79 -12.47 -5.69
C ALA A 52 13.41 -12.61 -7.17
N GLU A 53 14.29 -13.21 -7.99
CA GLU A 53 14.01 -13.53 -9.39
C GLU A 53 12.90 -14.58 -9.51
N LEU A 54 12.99 -15.65 -8.72
CA LEU A 54 11.99 -16.71 -8.68
C LEU A 54 10.61 -16.19 -8.24
N ASP A 55 10.55 -15.36 -7.21
CA ASP A 55 9.31 -14.73 -6.74
C ASP A 55 8.72 -13.80 -7.81
N THR A 56 9.56 -13.00 -8.49
CA THR A 56 9.13 -12.14 -9.60
C THR A 56 8.46 -12.96 -10.72
N ILE A 57 9.10 -14.06 -11.13
CA ILE A 57 8.59 -14.92 -12.21
C ILE A 57 7.30 -15.62 -11.76
N ARG A 58 7.25 -16.17 -10.54
CA ARG A 58 6.05 -16.84 -10.01
C ARG A 58 4.86 -15.90 -9.93
N TRP A 59 5.07 -14.70 -9.40
CA TRP A 59 4.05 -13.66 -9.35
C TRP A 59 3.53 -13.34 -10.74
N TRP A 60 4.41 -13.02 -11.70
CA TRP A 60 4.02 -12.73 -13.07
C TRP A 60 3.23 -13.87 -13.74
N ILE A 61 3.63 -15.13 -13.52
CA ILE A 61 2.89 -16.29 -14.04
C ILE A 61 1.48 -16.37 -13.42
N ASN A 62 1.36 -16.16 -12.12
CA ASN A 62 0.07 -16.21 -11.42
C ASN A 62 -0.87 -15.06 -11.82
N GLN A 63 -0.31 -13.97 -12.35
CA GLN A 63 -1.06 -12.88 -12.97
C GLN A 63 -1.47 -13.17 -14.44
N GLY A 64 -1.28 -14.41 -14.91
CA GLY A 64 -1.67 -14.83 -16.25
C GLY A 64 -0.56 -14.75 -17.30
N ALA A 65 0.70 -14.51 -16.90
CA ALA A 65 1.88 -14.51 -17.77
C ALA A 65 1.74 -13.62 -19.03
N ALA A 66 1.10 -12.46 -18.89
CA ALA A 66 0.87 -11.56 -20.02
C ALA A 66 2.20 -10.92 -20.49
N GLU A 67 2.37 -10.79 -21.81
CA GLU A 67 3.54 -10.15 -22.43
C GLU A 67 3.70 -8.69 -21.99
N ARG A 68 2.58 -8.01 -21.74
CA ARG A 68 2.52 -6.68 -21.18
C ARG A 68 1.50 -6.66 -20.07
N MET A 69 1.93 -6.25 -18.89
CA MET A 69 1.08 -6.20 -17.71
C MET A 69 1.23 -4.85 -17.01
N PRO A 70 0.13 -4.14 -16.71
CA PRO A 70 0.18 -3.00 -15.81
C PRO A 70 0.47 -3.48 -14.38
N LEU A 71 1.38 -2.82 -13.69
CA LEU A 71 1.68 -3.08 -12.29
C LEU A 71 0.49 -2.63 -11.42
N GLY A 72 -0.26 -3.61 -10.91
CA GLY A 72 -1.52 -3.43 -10.16
C GLY A 72 -1.34 -3.31 -8.65
N ARG A 73 -2.40 -3.58 -7.87
CA ARG A 73 -2.31 -3.63 -6.39
C ARG A 73 -1.67 -4.90 -5.87
N ASP A 74 -1.78 -5.99 -6.61
CA ASP A 74 -1.20 -7.29 -6.28
C ASP A 74 0.25 -7.29 -6.75
N LEU A 75 1.15 -6.94 -5.82
CA LEU A 75 2.58 -6.77 -6.06
C LEU A 75 3.37 -7.96 -5.50
N PRO A 76 4.52 -8.31 -6.08
CA PRO A 76 5.36 -9.37 -5.54
C PRO A 76 6.03 -8.92 -4.23
N SER A 77 6.85 -9.78 -3.61
CA SER A 77 7.51 -9.42 -2.35
C SER A 77 8.41 -8.18 -2.47
N ASP A 78 8.70 -7.53 -1.35
CA ASP A 78 9.62 -6.37 -1.29
C ASP A 78 11.00 -6.68 -1.92
N GLY A 79 11.46 -7.93 -1.85
CA GLY A 79 12.72 -8.37 -2.49
C GLY A 79 12.61 -8.48 -4.02
N ALA A 80 11.49 -9.01 -4.53
CA ALA A 80 11.18 -9.02 -5.95
C ALA A 80 10.97 -7.61 -6.51
N ILE A 81 10.34 -6.74 -5.73
CA ILE A 81 10.22 -5.31 -6.04
C ILE A 81 11.61 -4.68 -6.19
N ALA A 82 12.47 -4.79 -5.18
CA ALA A 82 13.82 -4.23 -5.25
C ALA A 82 14.65 -4.79 -6.43
N PHE A 83 14.47 -6.07 -6.75
CA PHE A 83 15.06 -6.70 -7.93
C PHE A 83 14.55 -6.07 -9.24
N MET A 84 13.23 -5.95 -9.40
CA MET A 84 12.62 -5.30 -10.57
C MET A 84 13.06 -3.84 -10.71
N GLU A 85 13.15 -3.09 -9.61
CA GLU A 85 13.62 -1.70 -9.63
C GLU A 85 15.05 -1.59 -10.16
N LYS A 86 15.92 -2.51 -9.70
CA LYS A 86 17.33 -2.56 -10.10
C LYS A 86 17.51 -2.97 -11.56
N GLU A 87 16.81 -4.02 -12.00
CA GLU A 87 17.05 -4.64 -13.33
C GLU A 87 16.20 -4.05 -14.45
N LEU A 88 14.96 -3.63 -14.16
CA LEU A 88 14.05 -3.04 -15.15
C LEU A 88 14.16 -1.50 -15.20
N GLY A 89 14.86 -0.89 -14.24
CA GLY A 89 15.10 0.56 -14.21
C GLY A 89 13.86 1.40 -13.94
N PHE A 90 12.78 0.80 -13.43
CA PHE A 90 11.57 1.50 -13.00
C PHE A 90 11.46 1.42 -11.48
N PRO A 91 11.61 2.53 -10.73
CA PRO A 91 11.36 2.51 -9.29
C PRO A 91 9.87 2.25 -9.03
N PHE A 92 9.60 1.27 -8.17
CA PHE A 92 8.31 0.92 -7.59
C PHE A 92 7.95 1.84 -6.41
N ALA A 93 8.58 3.01 -6.35
CA ALA A 93 8.18 4.07 -5.45
C ALA A 93 6.69 4.38 -5.68
N PRO A 94 5.91 4.70 -4.62
CA PRO A 94 4.60 5.31 -4.81
C PRO A 94 4.77 6.44 -5.84
N PRO A 95 3.85 6.60 -6.80
CA PRO A 95 4.02 7.52 -7.92
C PRO A 95 4.54 8.84 -7.36
N LYS A 96 5.77 9.20 -7.74
CA LYS A 96 6.37 10.45 -7.32
C LYS A 96 5.64 11.52 -8.11
N LEU A 97 4.48 11.89 -7.61
CA LEU A 97 3.66 12.95 -8.16
C LEU A 97 4.45 14.23 -7.89
N ASP A 98 4.98 14.80 -8.95
CA ASP A 98 5.87 15.94 -8.86
C ASP A 98 5.15 17.11 -8.17
N MET A 99 5.80 17.62 -7.13
CA MET A 99 5.39 18.85 -6.45
C MET A 99 5.94 20.03 -7.23
N LEU A 100 5.22 21.15 -7.17
CA LEU A 100 5.72 22.43 -7.66
C LEU A 100 6.92 22.87 -6.83
N SER A 101 7.80 23.69 -7.44
CA SER A 101 8.87 24.35 -6.70
C SER A 101 8.29 25.29 -5.66
N TRP A 102 9.07 25.60 -4.61
CA TRP A 102 8.63 26.55 -3.58
C TRP A 102 8.32 27.94 -4.16
N ASP A 103 9.11 28.40 -5.14
CA ASP A 103 8.90 29.69 -5.78
C ASP A 103 7.59 29.73 -6.58
N ASP A 104 7.22 28.62 -7.22
CA ASP A 104 5.93 28.47 -7.91
C ASP A 104 4.77 28.45 -6.92
N VAL A 105 4.92 27.72 -5.80
CA VAL A 105 3.92 27.70 -4.73
C VAL A 105 3.66 29.12 -4.21
N VAL A 106 4.70 29.86 -3.86
CA VAL A 106 4.56 31.24 -3.33
C VAL A 106 3.86 32.14 -4.35
N ARG A 107 4.23 32.03 -5.62
CA ARG A 107 3.62 32.83 -6.70
C ARG A 107 2.15 32.49 -6.91
N LEU A 108 1.80 31.20 -6.94
CA LEU A 108 0.43 30.73 -7.22
C LEU A 108 -0.51 30.86 -6.03
N SER A 109 0.02 30.85 -4.79
CA SER A 109 -0.74 31.03 -3.56
C SER A 109 -0.90 32.50 -3.13
N ALA A 110 -0.41 33.45 -3.92
CA ALA A 110 -0.34 34.86 -3.52
C ALA A 110 -1.71 35.45 -3.09
N SER A 111 -2.80 35.08 -3.77
CA SER A 111 -4.17 35.52 -3.43
C SER A 111 -4.69 34.93 -2.12
N LEU A 112 -4.25 33.72 -1.75
CA LEU A 112 -4.74 32.99 -0.59
C LEU A 112 -4.38 33.67 0.75
N HIS A 113 -3.38 34.57 0.76
CA HIS A 113 -3.04 35.35 1.96
C HIS A 113 -4.14 36.32 2.39
N GLN A 114 -5.06 36.66 1.49
CA GLN A 114 -6.19 37.55 1.78
C GLN A 114 -7.43 36.79 2.22
N SER A 115 -7.44 35.46 2.07
CA SER A 115 -8.58 34.60 2.35
C SER A 115 -8.71 34.39 3.87
N SER A 116 -9.80 34.88 4.46
CA SER A 116 -10.10 34.69 5.88
C SER A 116 -10.45 33.23 6.19
N GLY A 117 -10.04 32.74 7.35
CA GLY A 117 -10.33 31.36 7.77
C GLY A 117 -9.44 30.30 7.11
N LEU A 118 -8.45 30.70 6.30
CA LEU A 118 -7.50 29.79 5.66
C LEU A 118 -6.10 29.96 6.25
N ARG A 119 -5.51 28.85 6.72
CA ARG A 119 -4.13 28.81 7.21
C ARG A 119 -3.33 27.80 6.43
N ILE A 120 -2.26 28.25 5.79
CA ILE A 120 -1.34 27.42 5.02
C ILE A 120 0.02 27.39 5.71
N ARG A 121 0.57 26.19 5.91
CA ARG A 121 1.87 25.98 6.54
C ARG A 121 2.75 25.12 5.65
N ARG A 122 3.98 25.56 5.43
CA ARG A 122 5.01 24.73 4.81
C ARG A 122 5.49 23.66 5.80
N VAL A 123 5.54 22.40 5.37
CA VAL A 123 5.86 21.25 6.24
C VAL A 123 7.29 21.33 6.77
N SER A 124 8.25 21.67 5.92
CA SER A 124 9.67 21.86 6.30
C SER A 124 10.38 22.83 5.35
N LEU A 125 11.57 23.30 5.72
CA LEU A 125 12.38 24.20 4.88
C LEU A 125 12.93 23.52 3.61
N ASP A 126 13.08 22.19 3.64
CA ASP A 126 13.66 21.41 2.54
C ASP A 126 12.61 20.81 1.60
N SER A 127 11.31 20.96 1.93
CA SER A 127 10.20 20.41 1.15
C SER A 127 9.24 21.52 0.73
N ALA A 128 8.69 21.45 -0.47
CA ALA A 128 7.61 22.36 -0.90
C ALA A 128 6.22 21.88 -0.47
N ALA A 129 6.13 20.83 0.37
CA ALA A 129 4.87 20.30 0.89
C ALA A 129 4.16 21.29 1.83
N LEU A 130 2.83 21.26 1.78
CA LEU A 130 1.93 22.16 2.47
C LEU A 130 0.89 21.41 3.30
N ASP A 131 0.65 21.92 4.49
CA ASP A 131 -0.52 21.61 5.28
C ASP A 131 -1.48 22.80 5.24
N VAL A 132 -2.74 22.52 4.92
CA VAL A 132 -3.80 23.52 4.78
C VAL A 132 -4.88 23.25 5.82
N PHE A 133 -5.26 24.29 6.56
CA PHE A 133 -6.28 24.24 7.60
C PHE A 133 -7.33 25.32 7.34
N LEU A 134 -8.60 24.92 7.34
CA LEU A 134 -9.72 25.85 7.37
C LEU A 134 -10.17 25.99 8.83
N GLU A 135 -10.50 27.21 9.24
CA GLU A 135 -11.06 27.46 10.57
C GLU A 135 -12.50 26.92 10.66
N PRO A 136 -12.92 26.41 11.83
CA PRO A 136 -14.31 26.00 12.06
C PRO A 136 -15.30 27.10 11.67
N ALA A 137 -16.44 26.70 11.09
CA ALA A 137 -17.49 27.60 10.63
C ALA A 137 -17.04 28.68 9.61
N THR A 138 -15.95 28.43 8.86
CA THR A 138 -15.57 29.27 7.73
C THR A 138 -16.67 29.27 6.66
N ASP A 139 -17.07 30.47 6.21
CA ASP A 139 -18.00 30.62 5.10
C ASP A 139 -17.31 30.36 3.75
N SER A 140 -18.10 29.99 2.73
CA SER A 140 -17.62 29.87 1.34
C SER A 140 -16.47 28.86 1.14
N VAL A 141 -16.48 27.76 1.89
CA VAL A 141 -15.49 26.68 1.81
C VAL A 141 -15.28 26.18 0.37
N ASP A 142 -16.36 26.01 -0.40
CA ASP A 142 -16.28 25.59 -1.80
C ASP A 142 -15.42 26.51 -2.68
N ALA A 143 -15.52 27.82 -2.46
CA ALA A 143 -14.72 28.81 -3.17
C ALA A 143 -13.25 28.74 -2.72
N LEU A 144 -13.01 28.64 -1.41
CA LEU A 144 -11.65 28.52 -0.86
C LEU A 144 -10.92 27.28 -1.37
N VAL A 145 -11.60 26.12 -1.41
CA VAL A 145 -11.00 24.89 -1.94
C VAL A 145 -10.75 25.01 -3.44
N ALA A 146 -11.59 25.72 -4.20
CA ALA A 146 -11.32 26.01 -5.60
C ALA A 146 -10.09 26.91 -5.80
N GLU A 147 -9.82 27.85 -4.89
CA GLU A 147 -8.61 28.68 -4.92
C GLU A 147 -7.32 27.91 -4.61
N LEU A 148 -7.41 26.73 -3.96
CA LEU A 148 -6.27 25.84 -3.70
C LEU A 148 -5.83 25.03 -4.93
N GLU A 149 -6.65 24.97 -5.98
CA GLU A 149 -6.42 24.19 -7.20
C GLU A 149 -5.01 24.41 -7.82
N PRO A 150 -4.48 25.64 -7.93
CA PRO A 150 -3.16 25.88 -8.52
C PRO A 150 -2.01 25.28 -7.72
N ILE A 151 -2.18 25.03 -6.42
CA ILE A 151 -1.13 24.50 -5.52
C ILE A 151 -1.44 23.08 -5.01
N LYS A 152 -2.49 22.44 -5.53
CA LYS A 152 -2.97 21.12 -5.05
C LYS A 152 -1.92 20.02 -5.07
N ALA A 153 -0.96 20.09 -5.98
CA ALA A 153 0.13 19.13 -6.09
C ALA A 153 1.03 19.13 -4.85
N ASN A 154 1.04 20.21 -4.06
CA ASN A 154 1.89 20.38 -2.89
C ASN A 154 1.16 20.13 -1.57
N ILE A 155 -0.16 19.92 -1.58
CA ILE A 155 -0.97 19.74 -0.36
C ILE A 155 -0.87 18.29 0.11
N THR A 156 -0.30 18.09 1.30
CA THR A 156 -0.16 16.78 1.97
C THR A 156 -1.17 16.56 3.08
N LEU A 157 -1.62 17.65 3.72
CA LEU A 157 -2.68 17.64 4.71
C LEU A 157 -3.72 18.70 4.38
N LEU A 158 -4.99 18.32 4.43
CA LEU A 158 -6.13 19.23 4.32
C LEU A 158 -7.10 18.99 5.48
N ASP A 159 -7.37 20.06 6.24
CA ASP A 159 -8.31 20.07 7.36
C ASP A 159 -9.50 20.97 7.04
N LEU A 160 -10.69 20.37 6.92
CA LEU A 160 -11.98 21.06 6.75
C LEU A 160 -12.93 20.73 7.90
N GLY A 161 -12.42 20.27 9.04
CA GLY A 161 -13.25 19.88 10.17
C GLY A 161 -14.14 21.02 10.68
N GLN A 162 -15.36 20.67 11.09
CA GLN A 162 -16.35 21.62 11.61
C GLN A 162 -16.71 22.73 10.61
N THR A 163 -16.70 22.42 9.30
CA THR A 163 -17.10 23.32 8.23
C THR A 163 -18.24 22.72 7.39
N THR A 164 -18.88 23.58 6.58
CA THR A 164 -19.98 23.18 5.68
C THR A 164 -19.56 23.45 4.23
N PHE A 165 -19.68 22.44 3.37
CA PHE A 165 -19.33 22.52 1.95
C PHE A 165 -20.24 21.62 1.11
N SER A 166 -20.26 21.83 -0.21
CA SER A 166 -21.01 20.97 -1.13
C SER A 166 -20.22 19.74 -1.59
N GLU A 167 -20.90 18.78 -2.18
CA GLU A 167 -20.26 17.58 -2.74
C GLU A 167 -19.20 17.90 -3.81
N ALA A 168 -19.34 19.02 -4.53
CA ALA A 168 -18.36 19.48 -5.50
C ALA A 168 -16.99 19.76 -4.87
N THR A 169 -16.96 20.09 -3.57
CA THR A 169 -15.70 20.23 -2.82
C THR A 169 -14.98 18.89 -2.68
N LEU A 170 -15.69 17.79 -2.40
CA LEU A 170 -15.09 16.46 -2.31
C LEU A 170 -14.59 15.95 -3.66
N GLU A 171 -15.33 16.24 -4.75
CA GLU A 171 -14.89 15.95 -6.11
C GLU A 171 -13.53 16.63 -6.41
N ARG A 172 -13.39 17.91 -6.05
CA ARG A 172 -12.12 18.66 -6.21
C ARG A 172 -11.00 18.05 -5.37
N ILE A 173 -11.28 17.76 -4.09
CA ILE A 173 -10.31 17.14 -3.17
C ILE A 173 -9.84 15.78 -3.73
N GLY A 174 -10.70 15.03 -4.42
CA GLY A 174 -10.34 13.79 -5.11
C GLY A 174 -9.21 13.93 -6.14
N THR A 175 -8.89 15.16 -6.58
CA THR A 175 -7.78 15.45 -7.50
C THR A 175 -6.47 15.84 -6.79
N PHE A 176 -6.45 15.91 -5.46
CA PHE A 176 -5.29 16.34 -4.67
C PHE A 176 -4.39 15.11 -4.43
N LEU A 177 -3.80 14.58 -5.51
CA LEU A 177 -3.20 13.24 -5.53
C LEU A 177 -2.04 13.03 -4.54
N ASN A 178 -1.44 14.11 -4.03
CA ASN A 178 -0.38 14.09 -3.01
C ASN A 178 -0.90 14.13 -1.57
N LEU A 179 -2.22 14.13 -1.36
CA LEU A 179 -2.81 14.18 -0.03
C LEU A 179 -2.55 12.88 0.76
N GLU A 180 -1.97 13.04 1.94
CA GLU A 180 -1.64 11.95 2.87
C GLU A 180 -2.58 11.92 4.07
N GLN A 181 -3.11 13.09 4.46
CA GLN A 181 -4.03 13.24 5.57
C GLN A 181 -5.20 14.16 5.22
N LEU A 182 -6.42 13.67 5.45
CA LEU A 182 -7.65 14.43 5.24
C LEU A 182 -8.50 14.40 6.51
N ARG A 183 -8.93 15.57 6.97
CA ARG A 183 -9.81 15.71 8.14
C ARG A 183 -11.12 16.35 7.73
N LEU A 184 -12.21 15.63 7.98
CA LEU A 184 -13.59 15.97 7.62
C LEU A 184 -14.52 15.79 8.83
N HIS A 185 -13.99 15.89 10.05
CA HIS A 185 -14.75 15.65 11.25
C HIS A 185 -15.85 16.69 11.44
N GLU A 186 -17.05 16.27 11.82
CA GLU A 186 -18.25 17.12 11.99
C GLU A 186 -18.56 17.94 10.72
N THR A 187 -18.60 17.28 9.57
CA THR A 187 -18.93 17.88 8.26
C THR A 187 -20.09 17.10 7.60
N PRO A 188 -20.82 17.66 6.61
CA PRO A 188 -21.97 17.01 5.97
C PRO A 188 -21.57 15.92 4.95
N VAL A 189 -20.50 15.19 5.21
CA VAL A 189 -20.00 14.13 4.32
C VAL A 189 -20.90 12.90 4.38
N THR A 190 -21.23 12.37 3.20
CA THR A 190 -22.07 11.17 3.02
C THR A 190 -21.29 10.05 2.30
N ASP A 191 -21.87 8.86 2.23
CA ASP A 191 -21.30 7.72 1.49
C ASP A 191 -20.98 8.05 0.01
N GLN A 192 -21.83 8.85 -0.65
CA GLN A 192 -21.61 9.29 -2.02
C GLN A 192 -20.38 10.21 -2.11
N GLY A 193 -20.25 11.13 -1.14
CA GLY A 193 -19.10 12.01 -1.03
C GLY A 193 -17.76 11.25 -0.93
N ILE A 194 -17.74 10.13 -0.20
CA ILE A 194 -16.54 9.29 -0.06
C ILE A 194 -16.11 8.66 -1.39
N LEU A 195 -17.02 8.42 -2.34
CA LEU A 195 -16.67 7.84 -3.63
C LEU A 195 -15.69 8.70 -4.42
N HIS A 196 -15.73 10.02 -4.27
CA HIS A 196 -14.81 10.96 -4.93
C HIS A 196 -13.36 10.82 -4.46
N LEU A 197 -13.14 10.25 -3.27
CA LEU A 197 -11.81 10.13 -2.67
C LEU A 197 -11.02 8.90 -3.18
N GLN A 198 -11.63 8.02 -3.98
CA GLN A 198 -11.03 6.74 -4.42
C GLN A 198 -9.69 6.87 -5.17
N ASN A 199 -9.40 8.04 -5.74
CA ASN A 199 -8.16 8.31 -6.47
C ASN A 199 -6.99 8.75 -5.59
N LEU A 200 -7.22 9.01 -4.29
CA LEU A 200 -6.21 9.51 -3.36
C LEU A 200 -5.29 8.38 -2.88
N ARG A 201 -4.45 7.87 -3.77
CA ARG A 201 -3.62 6.67 -3.52
C ARG A 201 -2.60 6.85 -2.39
N LYS A 202 -2.24 8.09 -2.03
CA LYS A 202 -1.34 8.41 -0.91
C LYS A 202 -2.06 8.65 0.42
N LEU A 203 -3.39 8.72 0.44
CA LEU A 203 -4.16 9.02 1.64
C LEU A 203 -3.98 7.88 2.66
N GLY A 204 -3.31 8.21 3.76
CA GLY A 204 -3.01 7.28 4.85
C GLY A 204 -3.88 7.48 6.08
N LYS A 205 -4.31 8.72 6.30
CA LYS A 205 -5.09 9.11 7.48
C LYS A 205 -6.35 9.86 7.06
N LEU A 206 -7.51 9.34 7.45
CA LEU A 206 -8.80 9.94 7.16
C LEU A 206 -9.62 10.07 8.45
N ASN A 207 -10.03 11.29 8.78
CA ASN A 207 -10.90 11.53 9.94
C ASN A 207 -12.32 11.87 9.48
N LEU A 208 -13.27 10.97 9.75
CA LEU A 208 -14.70 11.07 9.45
C LEU A 208 -15.55 11.12 10.73
N TYR A 209 -14.96 11.53 11.85
CA TYR A 209 -15.68 11.63 13.11
C TYR A 209 -16.93 12.49 12.97
N GLY A 210 -18.09 12.02 13.43
CA GLY A 210 -19.32 12.81 13.45
C GLY A 210 -19.88 13.20 12.07
N THR A 211 -19.62 12.40 11.03
CA THR A 211 -20.23 12.57 9.69
C THR A 211 -21.38 11.58 9.45
N ASP A 212 -22.16 11.78 8.38
CA ASP A 212 -23.34 10.96 8.03
C ASP A 212 -22.99 9.75 7.14
N ILE A 213 -21.88 9.07 7.44
CA ILE A 213 -21.46 7.88 6.69
C ILE A 213 -22.01 6.59 7.32
N THR A 214 -22.29 5.61 6.47
CA THR A 214 -22.76 4.28 6.85
C THR A 214 -21.73 3.21 6.49
N ASP A 215 -22.04 1.94 6.77
CA ASP A 215 -21.22 0.78 6.39
C ASP A 215 -20.84 0.77 4.90
N ALA A 216 -21.68 1.35 4.03
CA ALA A 216 -21.42 1.42 2.59
C ALA A 216 -20.17 2.24 2.23
N ALA A 217 -19.81 3.26 3.02
CA ALA A 217 -18.60 4.04 2.78
C ALA A 217 -17.32 3.19 2.88
N LEU A 218 -17.32 2.15 3.72
CA LEU A 218 -16.14 1.32 3.95
C LEU A 218 -15.69 0.57 2.69
N ASP A 219 -16.62 0.19 1.81
CA ASP A 219 -16.30 -0.47 0.54
C ASP A 219 -15.51 0.45 -0.41
N ALA A 220 -15.80 1.74 -0.38
CA ALA A 220 -15.03 2.73 -1.13
C ALA A 220 -13.64 2.95 -0.51
N LEU A 221 -13.56 3.02 0.83
CA LEU A 221 -12.31 3.20 1.55
C LEU A 221 -11.34 2.02 1.39
N ARG A 222 -11.85 0.79 1.22
CA ARG A 222 -11.04 -0.41 0.93
C ARG A 222 -10.21 -0.28 -0.35
N LYS A 223 -10.61 0.61 -1.27
CA LYS A 223 -9.90 0.82 -2.53
C LYS A 223 -8.66 1.70 -2.39
N LEU A 224 -8.45 2.32 -1.23
CA LEU A 224 -7.30 3.19 -0.95
C LEU A 224 -6.11 2.39 -0.43
N PRO A 225 -5.04 2.20 -1.25
CA PRO A 225 -3.97 1.25 -0.92
C PRO A 225 -3.07 1.70 0.24
N SER A 226 -2.97 3.02 0.47
CA SER A 226 -2.12 3.59 1.52
C SER A 226 -2.87 3.86 2.81
N LEU A 227 -4.18 3.62 2.87
CA LEU A 227 -4.99 3.93 4.04
C LEU A 227 -4.56 3.04 5.22
N ARG A 228 -4.24 3.68 6.36
CA ARG A 228 -3.79 3.01 7.59
C ARG A 228 -4.62 3.42 8.81
N GLN A 229 -5.24 4.59 8.76
CA GLN A 229 -6.03 5.10 9.86
C GLN A 229 -7.32 5.73 9.32
N VAL A 230 -8.46 5.24 9.81
CA VAL A 230 -9.78 5.83 9.60
C VAL A 230 -10.43 6.03 10.96
N ASN A 231 -10.93 7.23 11.23
CA ASN A 231 -11.76 7.48 12.42
C ASN A 231 -13.21 7.61 11.98
N THR A 232 -14.07 6.69 12.43
CA THR A 232 -15.51 6.66 12.15
C THR A 232 -16.35 6.82 13.42
N TRP A 233 -15.78 7.33 14.51
CA TRP A 233 -16.56 7.52 15.73
C TRP A 233 -17.64 8.59 15.53
N GLY A 234 -18.85 8.36 16.04
CA GLY A 234 -19.98 9.29 15.88
C GLY A 234 -20.64 9.24 14.51
N THR A 235 -20.36 8.21 13.69
CA THR A 235 -21.05 7.95 12.42
C THR A 235 -22.07 6.81 12.57
N GLN A 236 -22.73 6.41 11.48
CA GLN A 236 -23.64 5.26 11.44
C GLN A 236 -22.95 3.95 11.04
N VAL A 237 -21.61 3.91 11.06
CA VAL A 237 -20.83 2.69 10.83
C VAL A 237 -20.98 1.73 12.02
N SER A 238 -21.38 0.50 11.74
CA SER A 238 -21.50 -0.56 12.73
C SER A 238 -20.14 -1.12 13.14
N TYR A 239 -20.06 -1.63 14.38
CA TYR A 239 -18.84 -2.28 14.89
C TYR A 239 -18.45 -3.49 14.02
N GLU A 240 -19.43 -4.30 13.61
CA GLU A 240 -19.23 -5.45 12.73
C GLU A 240 -18.64 -5.05 11.37
N ALA A 241 -19.16 -3.99 10.75
CA ALA A 241 -18.62 -3.50 9.49
C ALA A 241 -17.19 -2.95 9.65
N ALA A 242 -16.90 -2.26 10.75
CA ALA A 242 -15.55 -1.78 11.06
C ALA A 242 -14.55 -2.93 11.26
N GLU A 243 -14.93 -4.00 11.98
CA GLU A 243 -14.09 -5.20 12.12
C GLU A 243 -13.84 -5.88 10.76
N ASN A 244 -14.91 -6.08 9.97
CA ASN A 244 -14.80 -6.65 8.63
C ASN A 244 -13.93 -5.79 7.70
N PHE A 245 -14.00 -4.47 7.85
CA PHE A 245 -13.13 -3.54 7.14
C PHE A 245 -11.67 -3.72 7.55
N MET A 246 -11.36 -3.73 8.85
CA MET A 246 -10.00 -3.96 9.33
C MET A 246 -9.44 -5.31 8.85
N ALA A 247 -10.21 -6.39 8.99
CA ALA A 247 -9.80 -7.73 8.57
C ALA A 247 -9.51 -7.80 7.06
N SER A 248 -10.26 -7.05 6.24
CA SER A 248 -10.05 -7.00 4.79
C SER A 248 -8.84 -6.16 4.35
N MET A 249 -8.38 -5.24 5.20
CA MET A 249 -7.21 -4.40 4.93
C MET A 249 -5.89 -5.09 5.29
N VAL A 250 -5.95 -6.24 5.96
CA VAL A 250 -4.79 -7.10 6.23
C VAL A 250 -4.44 -7.89 4.98
N ASP A 251 -3.27 -7.61 4.43
CA ASP A 251 -2.66 -8.43 3.38
C ASP A 251 -2.16 -9.75 4.00
N LYS A 252 -3.00 -10.79 3.90
CA LYS A 252 -2.74 -12.11 4.48
C LYS A 252 -1.50 -12.77 3.89
N ASP A 253 -1.20 -12.52 2.62
CA ASP A 253 -0.02 -13.08 1.96
C ASP A 253 1.25 -12.41 2.47
N LYS A 254 1.22 -11.08 2.64
CA LYS A 254 2.31 -10.34 3.28
C LYS A 254 2.48 -10.78 4.74
N GLN A 255 1.40 -10.97 5.48
CA GLN A 255 1.44 -11.46 6.85
C GLN A 255 2.08 -12.85 6.94
N LEU A 256 1.69 -13.78 6.07
CA LEU A 256 2.25 -15.13 6.03
C LEU A 256 3.74 -15.11 5.71
N LYS A 257 4.16 -14.33 4.69
CA LYS A 257 5.58 -14.15 4.34
C LYS A 257 6.40 -13.59 5.50
N LEU A 258 5.85 -12.63 6.25
CA LEU A 258 6.51 -12.10 7.45
C LEU A 258 6.64 -13.17 8.55
N GLN A 259 5.60 -13.96 8.78
CA GLN A 259 5.63 -15.04 9.77
C GLN A 259 6.68 -16.11 9.44
N GLU A 260 6.79 -16.50 8.17
CA GLU A 260 7.83 -17.43 7.71
C GLU A 260 9.23 -16.86 7.95
N LYS A 261 9.45 -15.58 7.61
CA LYS A 261 10.75 -14.92 7.80
C LYS A 261 11.12 -14.78 9.28
N ILE A 262 10.14 -14.54 10.15
CA ILE A 262 10.34 -14.54 11.61
C ILE A 262 10.80 -15.93 12.07
N ARG A 263 10.15 -17.00 11.60
CA ARG A 263 10.52 -18.39 11.92
C ARG A 263 11.93 -18.73 11.46
N GLU A 264 12.31 -18.30 10.24
CA GLU A 264 13.67 -18.48 9.72
C GLU A 264 14.72 -17.75 10.57
N PHE A 265 14.45 -16.49 10.93
CA PHE A 265 15.36 -15.73 11.79
C PHE A 265 15.49 -16.32 13.19
N GLN A 266 14.40 -16.85 13.76
CA GLN A 266 14.46 -17.56 15.03
C GLN A 266 15.37 -18.79 14.95
N ALA A 267 15.22 -19.63 13.91
CA ALA A 267 16.09 -20.79 13.71
C ALA A 267 17.57 -20.39 13.53
N GLN A 268 17.84 -19.29 12.83
CA GLN A 268 19.20 -18.77 12.69
C GLN A 268 19.79 -18.31 14.03
N LEU A 269 19.02 -17.61 14.87
CA LEU A 269 19.46 -17.19 16.20
C LEU A 269 19.76 -18.38 17.11
N GLU A 270 18.94 -19.43 17.07
CA GLU A 270 19.19 -20.67 17.83
C GLU A 270 20.48 -21.37 17.37
N SER A 271 20.75 -21.37 16.06
CA SER A 271 21.98 -21.94 15.49
C SER A 271 23.25 -21.17 15.86
N LEU A 272 23.11 -19.88 16.19
CA LEU A 272 24.20 -18.99 16.61
C LEU A 272 24.43 -18.99 18.13
N GLY A 273 23.45 -19.49 18.90
CA GLY A 273 23.58 -19.65 20.34
C GLY A 273 24.54 -20.79 20.68
N VAL A 274 25.59 -20.52 21.47
CA VAL A 274 26.41 -21.57 22.07
C VAL A 274 25.54 -22.31 23.08
N GLU A 275 25.32 -23.60 22.85
CA GLU A 275 24.56 -24.47 23.74
C GLU A 275 25.31 -24.62 25.09
N VAL A 276 24.72 -24.12 26.18
CA VAL A 276 25.22 -24.41 27.53
C VAL A 276 24.65 -25.74 27.98
N VAL A 277 25.42 -26.81 27.78
CA VAL A 277 25.06 -28.16 28.24
C VAL A 277 25.01 -28.18 29.77
N GLY A 278 23.82 -28.42 30.34
CA GLY A 278 23.62 -28.66 31.78
C GLY A 278 22.74 -27.66 32.54
N ALA A 279 22.21 -26.62 31.91
CA ALA A 279 21.22 -25.73 32.52
C ALA A 279 19.80 -26.11 32.06
N LYS A 280 18.88 -26.37 33.01
CA LYS A 280 17.46 -26.59 32.68
C LYS A 280 16.89 -25.32 32.06
N LYS A 281 16.25 -25.48 30.91
CA LYS A 281 15.72 -24.41 30.05
C LYS A 281 14.43 -23.85 30.67
N GLU A 282 14.55 -22.94 31.64
CA GLU A 282 13.41 -22.15 32.18
C GLU A 282 12.72 -21.33 31.07
N LEU A 283 13.42 -21.08 29.95
CA LEU A 283 12.86 -20.39 28.79
C LEU A 283 11.78 -21.19 28.03
N ALA A 284 11.82 -22.53 28.06
CA ALA A 284 10.82 -23.35 27.39
C ALA A 284 9.45 -23.28 28.09
N GLU A 285 9.46 -23.20 29.42
CA GLU A 285 8.25 -23.05 30.24
C GLU A 285 7.63 -21.65 30.10
N LEU A 286 8.46 -20.62 29.84
CA LEU A 286 8.00 -19.26 29.52
C LEU A 286 7.39 -19.13 28.11
N LEU A 287 7.78 -20.01 27.18
CA LEU A 287 7.30 -20.00 25.79
C LEU A 287 5.98 -20.77 25.61
N GLU A 288 5.80 -21.90 26.29
CA GLU A 288 4.50 -22.60 26.33
C GLU A 288 3.40 -21.72 26.95
N ALA A 289 3.74 -20.86 27.90
CA ALA A 289 2.82 -19.88 28.49
C ALA A 289 2.38 -18.78 27.52
N PHE A 290 3.13 -18.53 26.43
CA PHE A 290 2.82 -17.51 25.43
C PHE A 290 2.01 -18.06 24.24
N GLU A 291 2.15 -19.36 23.94
CA GLU A 291 1.40 -20.03 22.88
C GLU A 291 0.02 -20.55 23.32
N ALA A 292 -0.26 -20.59 24.63
CA ALA A 292 -1.45 -21.23 25.19
C ALA A 292 -2.71 -20.34 25.34
N ASP A 293 -2.73 -19.08 24.88
CA ASP A 293 -3.95 -18.26 24.91
C ASP A 293 -4.26 -17.59 23.56
N PRO A 294 -5.11 -18.21 22.72
CA PRO A 294 -5.62 -17.59 21.50
C PRO A 294 -6.84 -16.68 21.71
N ASP A 295 -7.42 -16.60 22.92
CA ASP A 295 -8.76 -16.04 23.16
C ASP A 295 -8.82 -14.98 24.29
N LYS A 296 -7.76 -14.19 24.50
CA LYS A 296 -7.81 -12.93 25.27
C LYS A 296 -7.21 -11.74 24.55
#